data_AF-A0A9Q3CZG8-F1
#
_entry.id   AF-A0A9Q3CZG8-F1
#
_cell.length_a   1.000
_cell.length_b   1.000
_cell.length_c   1.000
_cell.angle_alpha   90.00
_cell.angle_beta   90.00
_cell.angle_gamma   90.00
#
_symmetry.space_group_name_H-M   'P 1'
#
loop_
_entity.id
_entity.type
_entity.pdbx_description
1 polymer ?
#
loop_
_entity_poly.entity_id
_entity_poly.type
_entity_poly.pdbx_seq_one_letter_code
_entity_poly.pdbx_strand_id
1 'polypeptide(L)'
;MRQSSLATILAFATSIFTSSTVLGGTYNFQLNSVSNKMLELDYKISDIQFVAQEHGHVDVHQLCERAKASLNQAKISWEKIASAFGDKPWLASSSAAKKSVQKHLKACGIALQSVYRHPSVHTKEGWLYEYKTPIEACQSAFTNWQSACQSIWNWPLPRPVPSGGGGYHKRNLLAHQTKASKTELCPPGESACPISPKSIGFECIDINTELTSCGGCVSLNKGENCVEIPGAAGVGCKAGKCFVLSVQADYYLGHDNRPVLRRRRT
;
A
#
# COMPACT_ATOMS: atom_id res chain seq x y z
N MET A 1 16.68 57.46 -10.45
CA MET A 1 15.52 57.38 -9.54
C MET A 1 14.72 56.14 -9.95
N ARG A 2 14.54 55.08 -9.13
CA ARG A 2 13.50 54.93 -8.07
C ARG A 2 12.11 55.31 -8.60
N GLN A 3 11.02 54.52 -8.56
CA GLN A 3 10.60 53.25 -7.90
C GLN A 3 9.43 52.64 -8.77
N SER A 4 8.90 51.41 -8.64
CA SER A 4 9.09 50.27 -7.71
C SER A 4 8.50 48.94 -8.27
N SER A 5 8.77 47.82 -7.59
CA SER A 5 7.97 46.58 -7.41
C SER A 5 7.17 45.91 -8.56
N LEU A 6 7.48 44.65 -8.88
CA LEU A 6 6.65 43.44 -8.59
C LEU A 6 7.14 42.20 -9.38
N ALA A 7 7.76 41.22 -8.69
CA ALA A 7 7.87 39.83 -9.15
C ALA A 7 8.03 38.92 -7.92
N THR A 8 6.91 38.40 -7.46
CA THR A 8 6.68 37.65 -6.21
C THR A 8 7.71 36.56 -5.91
N ILE A 9 8.40 36.69 -4.77
CA ILE A 9 9.07 35.56 -4.10
C ILE A 9 8.01 34.79 -3.29
N LEU A 10 7.48 33.71 -3.87
CA LEU A 10 6.71 32.61 -3.24
C LEU A 10 6.64 31.48 -4.30
N ALA A 11 6.58 30.19 -3.96
CA ALA A 11 6.30 29.58 -2.68
C ALA A 11 7.21 28.37 -2.37
N PHE A 12 7.09 27.91 -1.12
CA PHE A 12 7.72 26.73 -0.55
C PHE A 12 7.46 25.44 -1.33
N ALA A 13 8.24 24.40 -1.00
CA ALA A 13 7.88 23.00 -1.25
C ALA A 13 6.70 22.54 -0.36
N THR A 14 5.58 23.25 -0.42
CA THR A 14 4.27 22.75 0.00
C THR A 14 3.72 21.88 -1.13
N SER A 15 3.29 20.66 -0.81
CA SER A 15 2.64 19.76 -1.75
C SER A 15 1.56 20.49 -2.55
N ILE A 16 1.79 20.71 -3.85
CA ILE A 16 0.73 21.15 -4.75
C ILE A 16 -0.24 19.97 -4.83
N PHE A 17 -1.35 20.07 -4.10
CA PHE A 17 -2.53 19.25 -4.28
C PHE A 17 -3.16 19.65 -5.63
N THR A 18 -2.57 19.19 -6.73
CA THR A 18 -3.28 19.13 -8.01
C THR A 18 -4.43 18.16 -7.80
N SER A 19 -5.67 18.65 -7.85
CA SER A 19 -6.87 17.82 -7.80
C SER A 19 -6.71 16.66 -8.77
N SER A 20 -6.61 15.45 -8.23
CA SER A 20 -6.34 14.26 -9.02
C SER A 20 -7.57 13.97 -9.88
N THR A 21 -7.53 14.38 -11.16
CA THR A 21 -8.39 13.78 -12.17
C THR A 21 -8.06 12.30 -12.19
N VAL A 22 -8.99 11.47 -11.71
CA VAL A 22 -8.85 10.02 -11.77
C VAL A 22 -8.92 9.64 -13.24
N LEU A 23 -7.75 9.52 -13.87
CA LEU A 23 -7.62 9.08 -15.25
C LEU A 23 -8.22 7.68 -15.37
N GLY A 24 -9.41 7.61 -15.97
CA GLY A 24 -10.12 6.37 -16.22
C GLY A 24 -9.23 5.38 -16.98
N GLY A 25 -9.10 4.18 -16.43
CA GLY A 25 -8.21 3.15 -16.95
C GLY A 25 -8.07 2.01 -15.93
N THR A 26 -7.55 0.87 -16.38
CA THR A 26 -7.22 -0.24 -15.47
C THR A 26 -5.95 0.08 -14.69
N TYR A 27 -5.74 -0.58 -13.54
CA TYR A 27 -4.53 -0.38 -12.75
C TYR A 27 -3.25 -0.71 -13.54
N ASN A 28 -3.26 -1.82 -14.29
CA ASN A 28 -2.13 -2.21 -15.15
C ASN A 28 -1.82 -1.17 -16.23
N PHE A 29 -2.83 -0.48 -16.77
CA PHE A 29 -2.60 0.64 -17.68
C PHE A 29 -1.86 1.80 -16.97
N GLN A 30 -2.24 2.14 -15.75
CA GLN A 30 -1.55 3.19 -14.97
C GLN A 30 -0.13 2.76 -14.55
N LEU A 31 0.10 1.48 -14.20
CA LEU A 31 1.45 0.95 -13.92
C LEU A 31 2.37 1.11 -15.14
N ASN A 32 1.89 0.74 -16.33
CA ASN A 32 2.62 0.89 -17.58
C ASN A 32 2.84 2.38 -17.94
N SER A 33 1.85 3.24 -17.67
CA SER A 33 1.97 4.70 -17.85
C SER A 33 3.15 5.25 -17.03
N VAL A 34 3.30 4.85 -15.77
CA VAL A 34 4.44 5.27 -14.93
C VAL A 34 5.77 4.77 -15.50
N SER A 35 5.86 3.50 -15.90
CA SER A 35 7.08 2.95 -16.52
C SER A 35 7.48 3.75 -17.78
N ASN A 36 6.51 4.08 -18.63
CA ASN A 36 6.73 4.90 -19.82
C ASN A 36 7.20 6.32 -19.47
N LYS A 37 6.63 6.95 -18.43
CA LYS A 37 7.10 8.28 -17.96
C LYS A 37 8.48 8.26 -17.33
N MET A 38 8.89 7.14 -16.70
CA MET A 38 10.29 6.94 -16.27
C MET A 38 11.25 6.78 -17.45
N LEU A 39 10.82 6.21 -18.58
CA LEU A 39 11.63 6.12 -19.80
C LEU A 39 11.72 7.47 -20.53
N GLU A 40 10.61 8.19 -20.64
CA GLU A 40 10.54 9.54 -21.22
C GLU A 40 11.46 10.53 -20.49
N LEU A 41 11.47 10.49 -19.14
CA LEU A 41 12.40 11.30 -18.35
C LEU A 41 13.87 10.93 -18.60
N ASP A 42 14.20 9.64 -18.72
CA ASP A 42 15.57 9.17 -18.97
C ASP A 42 16.14 9.75 -20.28
N TYR A 43 15.31 9.73 -21.33
CA TYR A 43 15.59 10.36 -22.62
C TYR A 43 15.78 11.88 -22.46
N LYS A 44 14.91 12.58 -21.72
CA LYS A 44 15.03 14.04 -21.51
C LYS A 44 16.20 14.47 -20.62
N ILE A 45 16.69 13.61 -19.75
CA ILE A 45 17.97 13.86 -19.06
C ILE A 45 19.14 13.67 -20.04
N SER A 46 19.04 12.68 -20.94
CA SER A 46 20.06 12.40 -21.96
C SER A 46 20.19 13.53 -22.99
N ASP A 47 19.08 14.19 -23.37
CA ASP A 47 19.09 15.41 -24.19
C ASP A 47 19.98 16.51 -23.54
N ILE A 48 19.88 16.70 -22.22
CA ILE A 48 20.72 17.67 -21.49
C ILE A 48 22.19 17.21 -21.39
N GLN A 49 22.43 15.91 -21.22
CA GLN A 49 23.79 15.35 -21.18
C GLN A 49 24.55 15.56 -22.48
N PHE A 50 23.85 15.48 -23.62
CA PHE A 50 24.41 15.72 -24.93
C PHE A 50 24.88 17.18 -25.07
N VAL A 51 24.00 18.15 -24.77
CA VAL A 51 24.37 19.58 -24.78
C VAL A 51 25.54 19.87 -23.83
N ALA A 52 25.54 19.25 -22.64
CA ALA A 52 26.65 19.36 -21.69
C ALA A 52 27.97 18.79 -22.22
N GLN A 53 27.91 17.70 -22.98
CA GLN A 53 29.08 17.09 -23.60
C GLN A 53 29.64 17.94 -24.75
N GLU A 54 28.79 18.47 -25.64
CA GLU A 54 29.23 19.34 -26.75
C GLU A 54 29.90 20.63 -26.26
N HIS A 55 29.43 21.19 -25.14
CA HIS A 55 29.97 22.42 -24.56
C HIS A 55 31.09 22.18 -23.53
N GLY A 56 31.51 20.93 -23.30
CA GLY A 56 32.55 20.58 -22.31
C GLY A 56 32.14 20.82 -20.85
N HIS A 57 30.85 20.93 -20.55
CA HIS A 57 30.31 21.18 -19.20
C HIS A 57 30.27 19.88 -18.36
N VAL A 58 31.46 19.37 -17.99
CA VAL A 58 31.63 18.09 -17.29
C VAL A 58 30.80 17.98 -16.01
N ASP A 59 30.74 19.03 -15.19
CA ASP A 59 29.97 19.04 -13.94
C ASP A 59 28.46 18.89 -14.18
N VAL A 60 27.94 19.51 -15.24
CA VAL A 60 26.52 19.40 -15.64
C VAL A 60 26.23 17.96 -16.08
N HIS A 61 27.11 17.37 -16.88
CA HIS A 61 27.00 15.98 -17.32
C HIS A 61 27.02 15.00 -16.12
N GLN A 62 27.89 15.21 -15.13
CA GLN A 62 27.92 14.41 -13.91
C GLN A 62 26.64 14.56 -13.05
N LEU A 63 26.06 15.76 -12.97
CA LEU A 63 24.79 15.97 -12.26
C LEU A 63 23.64 15.23 -12.93
N CYS A 64 23.60 15.19 -14.26
CA CYS A 64 22.66 14.37 -15.03
C CYS A 64 22.86 12.86 -14.80
N GLU A 65 24.10 12.37 -14.73
CA GLU A 65 24.38 10.97 -14.35
C GLU A 65 23.84 10.63 -12.95
N ARG A 66 24.01 11.52 -11.96
CA ARG A 66 23.42 11.34 -10.61
C ARG A 66 21.89 11.30 -10.65
N ALA A 67 21.26 12.07 -11.53
CA ALA A 67 19.81 12.03 -11.75
C ALA A 67 19.37 10.71 -12.38
N LYS A 68 20.06 10.22 -13.44
CA LYS A 68 19.77 8.93 -14.09
C LYS A 68 20.01 7.73 -13.17
N ALA A 69 21.08 7.74 -12.38
CA ALA A 69 21.32 6.72 -11.36
C ALA A 69 20.16 6.65 -10.33
N SER A 70 19.65 7.81 -9.90
CA SER A 70 18.49 7.90 -9.01
C SER A 70 17.21 7.40 -9.69
N LEU A 71 16.97 7.78 -10.95
CA LEU A 71 15.85 7.31 -11.76
C LEU A 71 15.87 5.78 -11.96
N ASN A 72 17.05 5.20 -12.21
CA ASN A 72 17.20 3.75 -12.38
C ASN A 72 16.86 2.98 -11.09
N GLN A 73 17.28 3.49 -9.93
CA GLN A 73 16.88 2.90 -8.64
C GLN A 73 15.36 3.05 -8.37
N ALA A 74 14.72 4.09 -8.91
CA ALA A 74 13.26 4.21 -8.90
C ALA A 74 12.59 3.17 -9.82
N LYS A 75 13.12 2.92 -11.04
CA LYS A 75 12.66 1.89 -11.98
C LYS A 75 12.72 0.48 -11.34
N ILE A 76 13.86 0.09 -10.77
CA ILE A 76 14.04 -1.19 -10.04
C ILE A 76 13.07 -1.31 -8.85
N SER A 77 12.79 -0.19 -8.16
CA SER A 77 11.81 -0.17 -7.07
C SER A 77 10.37 -0.26 -7.58
N TRP A 78 10.09 0.18 -8.81
CA TRP A 78 8.79 0.13 -9.47
C TRP A 78 8.43 -1.27 -9.98
N GLU A 79 9.40 -1.99 -10.53
CA GLU A 79 9.21 -3.38 -10.99
C GLU A 79 8.74 -4.30 -9.85
N LYS A 80 9.23 -4.07 -8.63
CA LYS A 80 8.77 -4.74 -7.40
C LYS A 80 7.31 -4.44 -7.06
N ILE A 81 6.77 -3.30 -7.50
CA ILE A 81 5.37 -2.91 -7.28
C ILE A 81 4.48 -3.53 -8.34
N ALA A 82 4.89 -3.48 -9.61
CA ALA A 82 4.17 -4.11 -10.71
C ALA A 82 4.05 -5.63 -10.50
N SER A 83 5.13 -6.30 -10.08
CA SER A 83 5.15 -7.74 -9.83
C SER A 83 4.40 -8.17 -8.56
N ALA A 84 4.48 -7.41 -7.45
CA ALA A 84 3.86 -7.81 -6.18
C ALA A 84 2.38 -7.37 -6.01
N PHE A 85 1.91 -6.37 -6.77
CA PHE A 85 0.61 -5.73 -6.54
C PHE A 85 -0.23 -5.50 -7.80
N GLY A 86 0.12 -6.07 -8.96
CA GLY A 86 -0.63 -5.90 -10.21
C GLY A 86 -2.11 -6.29 -10.14
N ASP A 87 -2.47 -7.21 -9.24
CA ASP A 87 -3.85 -7.64 -8.95
C ASP A 87 -4.49 -6.94 -7.74
N LYS A 88 -3.68 -6.33 -6.85
CA LYS A 88 -4.08 -5.79 -5.55
C LYS A 88 -3.59 -4.34 -5.36
N PRO A 89 -4.08 -3.40 -6.20
CA PRO A 89 -3.53 -2.04 -6.30
C PRO A 89 -3.52 -1.24 -5.00
N TRP A 90 -4.53 -1.43 -4.14
CA TRP A 90 -4.62 -0.73 -2.87
C TRP A 90 -3.44 -1.05 -1.91
N LEU A 91 -2.82 -2.23 -2.02
CA LEU A 91 -1.68 -2.63 -1.19
C LEU A 91 -0.36 -1.97 -1.63
N ALA A 92 -0.23 -1.57 -2.91
CA ALA A 92 0.95 -0.85 -3.38
C ALA A 92 1.15 0.48 -2.62
N SER A 93 0.05 1.12 -2.24
CA SER A 93 0.00 2.42 -1.54
C SER A 93 0.62 2.42 -0.14
N SER A 94 0.76 1.27 0.51
CA SER A 94 1.37 1.10 1.84
C SER A 94 2.72 0.37 1.81
N SER A 95 3.14 -0.08 0.63
CA SER A 95 4.33 -0.92 0.45
C SER A 95 5.67 -0.24 0.82
N ALA A 96 6.66 -1.05 1.20
CA ALA A 96 8.04 -0.58 1.35
C ALA A 96 8.63 -0.10 0.01
N ALA A 97 8.24 -0.73 -1.11
CA ALA A 97 8.68 -0.34 -2.44
C ALA A 97 8.23 1.08 -2.82
N LYS A 98 7.01 1.51 -2.46
CA LYS A 98 6.59 2.92 -2.59
C LYS A 98 7.54 3.87 -1.89
N LYS A 99 7.96 3.56 -0.66
CA LYS A 99 8.91 4.39 0.11
C LYS A 99 10.25 4.52 -0.63
N SER A 100 10.73 3.44 -1.24
CA SER A 100 11.93 3.47 -2.10
C SER A 100 11.73 4.31 -3.37
N VAL A 101 10.62 4.13 -4.10
CA VAL A 101 10.30 4.96 -5.29
C VAL A 101 10.25 6.45 -4.90
N GLN A 102 9.58 6.81 -3.80
CA GLN A 102 9.51 8.20 -3.32
C GLN A 102 10.87 8.76 -2.90
N LYS A 103 11.73 7.95 -2.27
CA LYS A 103 13.13 8.34 -1.94
C LYS A 103 13.92 8.65 -3.21
N HIS A 104 13.85 7.79 -4.21
CA HIS A 104 14.61 7.92 -5.45
C HIS A 104 14.06 9.01 -6.39
N LEU A 105 12.75 9.24 -6.41
CA LEU A 105 12.12 10.38 -7.07
C LEU A 105 12.61 11.71 -6.47
N LYS A 106 12.65 11.83 -5.14
CA LYS A 106 13.20 13.02 -4.47
C LYS A 106 14.68 13.22 -4.79
N ALA A 107 15.49 12.16 -4.76
CA ALA A 107 16.91 12.23 -5.09
C ALA A 107 17.15 12.67 -6.55
N CYS A 108 16.38 12.13 -7.49
CA CYS A 108 16.40 12.54 -8.90
C CYS A 108 16.04 14.03 -9.04
N GLY A 109 14.95 14.49 -8.42
CA GLY A 109 14.54 15.89 -8.46
C GLY A 109 15.58 16.86 -7.88
N ILE A 110 16.30 16.48 -6.82
CA ILE A 110 17.39 17.27 -6.24
C ILE A 110 18.58 17.38 -7.21
N ALA A 111 18.96 16.28 -7.87
CA ALA A 111 20.02 16.29 -8.88
C ALA A 111 19.64 17.15 -10.10
N LEU A 112 18.41 17.03 -10.59
CA LEU A 112 17.89 17.86 -11.69
C LEU A 112 17.80 19.35 -11.31
N GLN A 113 17.37 19.68 -10.10
CA GLN A 113 17.38 21.07 -9.62
C GLN A 113 18.80 21.64 -9.51
N SER A 114 19.81 20.80 -9.30
CA SER A 114 21.23 21.21 -9.33
C SER A 114 21.69 21.50 -10.76
N VAL A 115 21.26 20.71 -11.75
CA VAL A 115 21.47 20.98 -13.19
C VAL A 115 20.85 22.33 -13.58
N TYR A 116 19.56 22.54 -13.28
CA TYR A 116 18.81 23.73 -13.72
C TYR A 116 19.29 25.05 -13.10
N ARG A 117 20.12 24.99 -12.07
CA ARG A 117 20.73 26.13 -11.36
C ARG A 117 22.23 26.25 -11.58
N HIS A 118 22.82 25.37 -12.39
CA HIS A 118 24.27 25.39 -12.63
C HIS A 118 24.68 26.67 -13.38
N PRO A 119 25.81 27.33 -13.04
CA PRO A 119 26.22 28.56 -13.72
C PRO A 119 26.37 28.44 -15.24
N SER A 120 26.84 27.27 -15.72
CA SER A 120 26.96 26.94 -17.15
C SER A 120 25.64 26.59 -17.85
N VAL A 121 24.50 26.82 -17.18
CA VAL A 121 23.14 26.45 -17.63
C VAL A 121 22.16 27.60 -17.39
N HIS A 122 22.29 28.31 -16.27
CA HIS A 122 21.40 29.39 -15.85
C HIS A 122 22.20 30.61 -15.38
N THR A 123 21.97 31.77 -15.99
CA THR A 123 22.59 33.06 -15.65
C THR A 123 21.61 33.93 -14.84
N LYS A 124 21.88 35.23 -14.67
CA LYS A 124 20.91 36.16 -14.07
C LYS A 124 19.73 36.48 -14.99
N GLU A 125 19.85 36.17 -16.28
CA GLU A 125 18.89 36.51 -17.33
C GLU A 125 17.97 35.32 -17.68
N GLY A 126 18.30 34.10 -17.21
CA GLY A 126 17.51 32.88 -17.39
C GLY A 126 18.38 31.69 -17.80
N TRP A 127 17.77 30.66 -18.40
CA TRP A 127 18.51 29.56 -19.02
C TRP A 127 19.20 30.03 -20.31
N LEU A 128 20.42 29.53 -20.52
CA LEU A 128 21.13 29.67 -21.79
C LEU A 128 20.31 29.00 -22.92
N TYR A 129 20.42 29.55 -24.14
CA TYR A 129 19.57 29.21 -25.28
C TYR A 129 19.62 27.70 -25.61
N GLU A 130 20.82 27.13 -25.56
CA GLU A 130 21.14 25.73 -25.86
C GLU A 130 20.50 24.77 -24.85
N TYR A 131 20.31 25.23 -23.61
CA TYR A 131 19.75 24.45 -22.50
C TYR A 131 18.24 24.63 -22.31
N LYS A 132 17.67 25.73 -22.81
CA LYS A 132 16.27 26.10 -22.56
C LYS A 132 15.30 24.98 -22.94
N THR A 133 15.28 24.56 -24.20
CA THR A 133 14.34 23.54 -24.69
C THR A 133 14.54 22.16 -24.04
N PRO A 134 15.78 21.63 -23.89
CA PRO A 134 16.02 20.40 -23.13
C PRO A 134 15.52 20.47 -21.68
N ILE A 135 15.70 21.61 -20.98
CA ILE A 135 15.27 21.77 -19.59
C ILE A 135 13.75 21.84 -19.46
N GLU A 136 13.07 22.63 -20.30
CA GLU A 136 11.61 22.73 -20.31
C GLU A 136 10.97 21.35 -20.56
N ALA A 137 11.51 20.57 -21.51
CA ALA A 137 11.10 19.21 -21.78
C ALA A 137 11.36 18.25 -20.59
N CYS A 138 12.54 18.34 -19.96
CA CYS A 138 12.90 17.52 -18.80
C CYS A 138 12.04 17.84 -17.56
N GLN A 139 11.70 19.10 -17.32
CA GLN A 139 10.81 19.51 -16.22
C GLN A 139 9.38 19.00 -16.43
N SER A 140 8.89 19.09 -17.67
CA SER A 140 7.59 18.50 -18.04
C SER A 140 7.59 16.99 -17.82
N ALA A 141 8.60 16.27 -18.31
CA ALA A 141 8.74 14.82 -18.13
C ALA A 141 8.81 14.42 -16.64
N PHE A 142 9.58 15.15 -15.81
CA PHE A 142 9.67 14.90 -14.37
C PHE A 142 8.33 15.12 -13.66
N THR A 143 7.61 16.19 -14.01
CA THR A 143 6.28 16.50 -13.45
C THR A 143 5.26 15.44 -13.86
N ASN A 144 5.27 15.01 -15.12
CA ASN A 144 4.41 13.94 -15.63
C ASN A 144 4.68 12.61 -14.91
N TRP A 145 5.94 12.27 -14.67
CA TRP A 145 6.32 11.10 -13.87
C TRP A 145 5.81 11.20 -12.43
N GLN A 146 5.98 12.35 -11.77
CA GLN A 146 5.49 12.56 -10.41
C GLN A 146 3.96 12.40 -10.31
N SER A 147 3.20 13.00 -11.23
CA SER A 147 1.74 12.87 -11.31
C SER A 147 1.29 11.44 -11.61
N ALA A 148 1.99 10.72 -12.49
CA ALA A 148 1.71 9.32 -12.76
C ALA A 148 1.96 8.44 -11.53
N CYS A 149 3.01 8.69 -10.73
CA CYS A 149 3.19 8.00 -9.45
C CYS A 149 2.05 8.30 -8.46
N GLN A 150 1.50 9.53 -8.45
CA GLN A 150 0.38 9.87 -7.59
C GLN A 150 -0.92 9.14 -7.96
N SER A 151 -1.19 8.87 -9.25
CA SER A 151 -2.39 8.11 -9.65
C SER A 151 -2.41 6.68 -9.09
N ILE A 152 -1.23 6.08 -8.91
CA ILE A 152 -1.04 4.77 -8.27
C ILE A 152 -1.16 4.87 -6.74
N TRP A 153 -0.60 5.92 -6.11
CA TRP A 153 -0.69 6.08 -4.64
C TRP A 153 -2.06 6.48 -4.14
N ASN A 154 -2.85 7.16 -4.97
CA ASN A 154 -4.20 7.60 -4.68
C ASN A 154 -5.25 6.60 -5.23
N TRP A 155 -4.84 5.38 -5.60
CA TRP A 155 -5.75 4.39 -6.13
C TRP A 155 -6.84 4.04 -5.10
N PRO A 156 -8.13 4.12 -5.46
CA PRO A 156 -9.21 3.94 -4.50
C PRO A 156 -9.25 2.51 -3.96
N LEU A 157 -9.51 2.38 -2.66
CA LEU A 157 -9.90 1.11 -2.07
C LEU A 157 -11.17 0.59 -2.77
N PRO A 158 -11.30 -0.72 -3.04
CA PRO A 158 -12.57 -1.27 -3.48
C PRO A 158 -13.62 -0.94 -2.41
N ARG A 159 -14.75 -0.36 -2.83
CA ARG A 159 -15.87 -0.15 -1.89
C ARG A 159 -16.29 -1.51 -1.34
N PRO A 160 -16.52 -1.65 -0.02
CA PRO A 160 -17.07 -2.88 0.53
C PRO A 160 -18.43 -3.09 -0.14
N VAL A 161 -18.52 -4.12 -0.98
CA VAL A 161 -19.78 -4.51 -1.59
C VAL A 161 -20.51 -5.33 -0.53
N PRO A 162 -21.65 -4.87 0.01
CA PRO A 162 -22.45 -5.74 0.86
C PRO A 162 -22.83 -6.96 0.03
N SER A 163 -22.64 -8.16 0.61
CA SER A 163 -23.01 -9.43 -0.02
C SER A 163 -24.38 -9.30 -0.66
N GLY A 164 -24.44 -9.44 -1.99
CA GLY A 164 -25.56 -8.96 -2.80
C GLY A 164 -26.92 -9.37 -2.23
N GLY A 165 -27.84 -8.41 -2.12
CA GLY A 165 -29.08 -8.48 -1.33
C GLY A 165 -30.15 -9.48 -1.78
N GLY A 166 -29.81 -10.74 -2.07
CA GLY A 166 -30.76 -11.83 -2.28
C GLY A 166 -31.49 -12.29 -1.01
N GLY A 167 -31.11 -11.77 0.16
CA GLY A 167 -31.69 -12.15 1.45
C GLY A 167 -33.02 -11.48 1.80
N TYR A 168 -33.41 -10.38 1.16
CA TYR A 168 -34.56 -9.58 1.61
C TYR A 168 -35.93 -10.26 1.46
N HIS A 169 -36.05 -11.29 0.61
CA HIS A 169 -37.26 -12.11 0.53
C HIS A 169 -37.37 -13.18 1.62
N LYS A 170 -36.30 -13.49 2.37
CA LYS A 170 -36.33 -14.56 3.38
C LYS A 170 -36.99 -14.16 4.71
N ARG A 171 -37.26 -12.86 4.95
CA ARG A 171 -37.94 -12.39 6.17
C ARG A 171 -39.40 -12.83 6.29
N ASN A 172 -40.08 -13.13 5.17
CA ASN A 172 -41.47 -13.65 5.20
C ASN A 172 -41.57 -15.19 5.28
N LEU A 173 -40.44 -15.93 5.24
CA LEU A 173 -40.44 -17.40 5.38
C LEU A 173 -40.20 -17.87 6.82
N LEU A 174 -39.73 -17.00 7.71
CA LEU A 174 -39.47 -17.32 9.13
C LEU A 174 -40.75 -17.48 9.98
N ALA A 175 -41.93 -17.16 9.44
CA ALA A 175 -43.21 -17.44 10.09
C ALA A 175 -43.60 -18.94 10.10
N HIS A 176 -42.94 -19.80 9.32
CA HIS A 176 -43.48 -21.13 8.99
C HIS A 176 -42.56 -22.35 9.19
N GLN A 177 -41.42 -22.22 9.87
CA GLN A 177 -40.47 -23.33 10.09
C GLN A 177 -40.17 -23.61 11.57
N THR A 178 -41.21 -23.88 12.33
CA THR A 178 -41.08 -24.86 13.42
C THR A 178 -40.72 -26.23 12.81
N LYS A 179 -39.55 -26.79 13.18
CA LYS A 179 -38.97 -28.08 12.73
C LYS A 179 -38.12 -28.11 11.43
N ALA A 180 -37.28 -27.10 11.16
CA ALA A 180 -36.14 -27.30 10.25
C ALA A 180 -35.00 -28.06 10.97
N SER A 181 -34.34 -29.00 10.28
CA SER A 181 -33.22 -29.78 10.83
C SER A 181 -31.98 -28.91 11.04
N LYS A 182 -31.14 -29.25 12.03
CA LYS A 182 -29.89 -28.51 12.35
C LYS A 182 -28.88 -28.42 11.20
N THR A 183 -29.04 -29.25 10.16
CA THR A 183 -28.11 -29.36 9.02
C THR A 183 -28.29 -28.28 7.94
N GLU A 184 -29.36 -27.47 7.97
CA GLU A 184 -29.70 -26.51 6.89
C GLU A 184 -29.58 -25.03 7.27
N LEU A 185 -29.13 -24.72 8.49
CA LEU A 185 -29.08 -23.34 9.00
C LEU A 185 -27.87 -22.54 8.48
N CYS A 186 -26.76 -23.21 8.14
CA CYS A 186 -25.52 -22.61 7.68
C CYS A 186 -24.97 -23.31 6.42
N PRO A 187 -24.09 -22.65 5.66
CA PRO A 187 -23.34 -23.28 4.57
C PRO A 187 -22.55 -24.52 5.02
N PRO A 188 -22.26 -25.48 4.11
CA PRO A 188 -21.42 -26.63 4.42
C PRO A 188 -20.05 -26.22 4.96
N GLY A 189 -19.64 -26.81 6.09
CA GLY A 189 -18.41 -26.49 6.80
C GLY A 189 -18.58 -25.54 7.99
N GLU A 190 -19.69 -24.80 8.05
CA GLU A 190 -19.99 -23.88 9.15
C GLU A 190 -21.03 -24.45 10.13
N SER A 191 -20.95 -24.05 11.39
CA SER A 191 -21.89 -24.41 12.45
C SER A 191 -22.74 -23.20 12.86
N ALA A 192 -24.05 -23.42 13.03
CA ALA A 192 -24.98 -22.41 13.55
C ALA A 192 -24.77 -22.21 15.06
N CYS A 193 -24.06 -21.15 15.42
CA CYS A 193 -23.77 -20.78 16.81
C CYS A 193 -24.70 -19.66 17.28
N PRO A 194 -25.39 -19.78 18.42
CA PRO A 194 -26.17 -18.67 18.98
C PRO A 194 -25.26 -17.49 19.32
N ILE A 195 -25.63 -16.29 18.87
CA ILE A 195 -24.87 -15.04 19.10
C ILE A 195 -24.72 -14.74 20.61
N SER A 196 -25.67 -15.22 21.41
CA SER A 196 -25.54 -15.31 22.87
C SER A 196 -26.44 -16.43 23.41
N PRO A 197 -26.25 -16.88 24.67
CA PRO A 197 -27.10 -17.92 25.28
C PRO A 197 -28.60 -17.59 25.36
N LYS A 198 -28.97 -16.30 25.17
CA LYS A 198 -30.36 -15.82 25.17
C LYS A 198 -30.80 -15.30 23.79
N SER A 199 -29.96 -15.43 22.76
CA SER A 199 -30.27 -14.97 21.41
C SER A 199 -31.22 -15.93 20.70
N ILE A 200 -32.21 -15.39 20.00
CA ILE A 200 -33.05 -16.12 19.05
C ILE A 200 -32.32 -16.26 17.69
N GLY A 201 -31.35 -15.38 17.42
CA GLY A 201 -30.50 -15.41 16.23
C GLY A 201 -29.19 -16.19 16.42
N PHE A 202 -28.71 -16.77 15.32
CA PHE A 202 -27.44 -17.46 15.22
C PHE A 202 -26.53 -16.79 14.19
N GLU A 203 -25.24 -17.04 14.32
CA GLU A 203 -24.19 -16.77 13.35
C GLU A 203 -23.62 -18.09 12.83
N CYS A 204 -23.02 -18.09 11.64
CA CYS A 204 -22.40 -19.26 11.05
C CYS A 204 -20.88 -19.16 11.21
N ILE A 205 -20.27 -20.16 11.84
CA ILE A 205 -18.85 -20.16 12.22
C ILE A 205 -18.17 -21.44 11.71
N ASP A 206 -17.02 -21.32 11.04
CA ASP A 206 -16.11 -22.46 10.87
C ASP A 206 -15.39 -22.77 12.19
N ILE A 207 -15.99 -23.66 12.97
CA ILE A 207 -15.47 -24.13 14.26
C ILE A 207 -14.13 -24.89 14.13
N ASN A 208 -13.64 -25.17 12.92
CA ASN A 208 -12.34 -25.81 12.72
C ASN A 208 -11.16 -24.82 12.75
N THR A 209 -11.43 -23.53 12.53
CA THR A 209 -10.41 -22.48 12.37
C THR A 209 -10.67 -21.21 13.18
N GLU A 210 -11.91 -20.95 13.60
CA GLU A 210 -12.26 -19.79 14.43
C GLU A 210 -11.64 -19.90 15.84
N LEU A 211 -10.98 -18.83 16.29
CA LEU A 211 -10.30 -18.77 17.59
C LEU A 211 -11.27 -18.69 18.77
N THR A 212 -12.40 -18.02 18.59
CA THR A 212 -13.38 -17.70 19.65
C THR A 212 -14.49 -18.72 19.81
N SER A 213 -14.53 -19.75 18.96
CA SER A 213 -15.44 -20.90 19.05
C SER A 213 -14.82 -22.16 18.44
N CYS A 214 -13.60 -22.46 18.86
CA CYS A 214 -12.83 -23.57 18.34
C CYS A 214 -13.40 -24.91 18.82
N GLY A 215 -13.66 -25.83 17.89
CA GLY A 215 -14.26 -27.14 18.16
C GLY A 215 -15.77 -27.13 18.40
N GLY A 216 -16.39 -25.96 18.52
CA GLY A 216 -17.83 -25.80 18.71
C GLY A 216 -18.21 -24.44 19.28
N CYS A 217 -19.50 -24.16 19.29
CA CYS A 217 -20.02 -22.88 19.78
C CYS A 217 -19.74 -22.68 21.28
N VAL A 218 -18.94 -21.67 21.63
CA VAL A 218 -18.65 -21.31 23.03
C VAL A 218 -19.91 -20.86 23.77
N SER A 219 -20.85 -20.19 23.09
CA SER A 219 -22.17 -19.82 23.65
C SER A 219 -23.05 -21.01 24.05
N LEU A 220 -22.71 -22.23 23.62
CA LEU A 220 -23.35 -23.49 24.01
C LEU A 220 -22.44 -24.37 24.90
N ASN A 221 -21.28 -23.87 25.33
CA ASN A 221 -20.22 -24.64 25.99
C ASN A 221 -19.78 -25.89 25.19
N LYS A 222 -19.74 -25.79 23.86
CA LYS A 222 -19.40 -26.91 22.94
C LYS A 222 -18.03 -26.79 22.28
N GLY A 223 -17.37 -25.67 22.44
CA GLY A 223 -15.99 -25.46 22.04
C GLY A 223 -15.33 -24.48 22.99
N GLU A 224 -14.16 -24.02 22.59
CA GLU A 224 -13.25 -23.26 23.44
C GLU A 224 -12.89 -21.92 22.80
N ASN A 225 -12.81 -20.88 23.64
CA ASN A 225 -12.24 -19.60 23.24
C ASN A 225 -10.72 -19.67 23.42
N CYS A 226 -9.98 -19.93 22.35
CA CYS A 226 -8.54 -20.09 22.41
C CYS A 226 -7.81 -18.82 22.91
N VAL A 227 -8.39 -17.62 22.77
CA VAL A 227 -7.74 -16.38 23.25
C VAL A 227 -7.85 -16.17 24.76
N GLU A 228 -8.66 -16.98 25.46
CA GLU A 228 -8.82 -16.95 26.92
C GLU A 228 -7.90 -17.95 27.66
N ILE A 229 -7.04 -18.70 26.94
CA ILE A 229 -6.14 -19.70 27.55
C ILE A 229 -5.14 -19.02 28.51
N PRO A 230 -5.18 -19.31 29.83
CA PRO A 230 -4.32 -18.63 30.81
C PRO A 230 -2.83 -18.91 30.55
N GLY A 231 -2.02 -17.85 30.57
CA GLY A 231 -0.57 -17.94 30.34
C GLY A 231 -0.15 -18.10 28.88
N ALA A 232 -1.08 -18.16 27.93
CA ALA A 232 -0.75 -18.10 26.50
C ALA A 232 -0.39 -16.66 26.08
N ALA A 233 0.50 -16.54 25.10
CA ALA A 233 0.88 -15.28 24.44
C ALA A 233 0.57 -15.31 22.93
N GLY A 234 0.46 -16.50 22.34
CA GLY A 234 0.02 -16.71 20.96
C GLY A 234 -0.70 -18.05 20.86
N VAL A 235 -1.82 -18.08 20.14
CA VAL A 235 -2.75 -19.22 20.06
C VAL A 235 -3.25 -19.42 18.64
N GLY A 236 -3.74 -20.62 18.35
CA GLY A 236 -4.44 -20.94 17.11
C GLY A 236 -5.53 -21.97 17.32
N CYS A 237 -6.47 -22.03 16.37
CA CYS A 237 -7.43 -23.13 16.24
C CYS A 237 -7.10 -23.92 14.97
N LYS A 238 -7.07 -25.26 15.05
CA LYS A 238 -6.89 -26.13 13.89
C LYS A 238 -7.64 -27.45 14.10
N ALA A 239 -8.46 -27.82 13.11
CA ALA A 239 -9.29 -29.03 13.15
C ALA A 239 -10.11 -29.15 14.46
N GLY A 240 -10.66 -28.01 14.91
CA GLY A 240 -11.52 -27.93 16.09
C GLY A 240 -10.77 -28.09 17.43
N LYS A 241 -9.47 -27.85 17.47
CA LYS A 241 -8.66 -27.88 18.70
C LYS A 241 -7.80 -26.62 18.83
N CYS A 242 -7.84 -26.01 20.01
CA CYS A 242 -6.90 -24.96 20.37
C CYS A 242 -5.49 -25.53 20.50
N PHE A 243 -4.50 -24.75 20.09
CA PHE A 243 -3.08 -25.01 20.35
C PHE A 243 -2.36 -23.70 20.67
N VAL A 244 -1.39 -23.77 21.58
CA VAL A 244 -0.60 -22.60 21.99
C VAL A 244 0.70 -22.55 21.19
N LEU A 245 0.92 -21.42 20.53
CA LEU A 245 2.13 -21.11 19.75
C LEU A 245 3.25 -20.55 20.63
N SER A 246 2.89 -19.76 21.63
CA SER A 246 3.84 -19.14 22.56
C SER A 246 3.18 -18.86 23.91
N VAL A 247 4.00 -18.80 24.97
CA VAL A 247 3.57 -18.62 26.36
C VAL A 247 4.18 -17.35 26.97
N GLN A 248 3.57 -16.85 28.04
CA GLN A 248 4.07 -15.73 28.82
C GLN A 248 5.31 -16.13 29.65
N ALA A 249 6.09 -15.14 30.12
CA ALA A 249 7.43 -15.37 30.68
C ALA A 249 7.49 -16.35 31.88
N ASP A 250 6.49 -16.29 32.77
CA ASP A 250 6.37 -17.19 33.93
C ASP A 250 5.84 -18.59 33.58
N TYR A 251 5.59 -18.90 32.31
CA TYR A 251 5.03 -20.16 31.84
C TYR A 251 6.03 -20.96 30.97
N TYR A 252 5.75 -22.23 30.77
CA TYR A 252 6.36 -23.08 29.76
C TYR A 252 5.26 -23.88 29.05
N LEU A 253 5.54 -24.37 27.83
CA LEU A 253 4.57 -25.18 27.09
C LEU A 253 4.59 -26.62 27.63
N GLY A 254 3.43 -27.11 28.08
CA GLY A 254 3.22 -28.48 28.54
C GLY A 254 3.06 -29.47 27.39
N HIS A 255 3.07 -30.76 27.73
CA HIS A 255 2.95 -31.88 26.77
C HIS A 255 1.60 -31.91 26.02
N ASP A 256 0.57 -31.30 26.59
CA ASP A 256 -0.77 -31.11 26.03
C ASP A 256 -0.90 -29.82 25.18
N ASN A 257 0.21 -29.15 24.90
CA ASN A 257 0.28 -27.81 24.31
C ASN A 257 -0.47 -26.74 25.11
N ARG A 258 -0.58 -26.88 26.44
CA ARG A 258 -1.12 -25.86 27.35
C ARG A 258 -0.01 -25.13 28.12
N PRO A 259 -0.22 -23.88 28.56
CA PRO A 259 0.75 -23.17 29.37
C PRO A 259 0.75 -23.73 30.80
N VAL A 260 1.92 -24.14 31.29
CA VAL A 260 2.12 -24.58 32.67
C VAL A 260 2.97 -23.54 33.39
N LEU A 261 2.54 -23.12 34.59
CA LEU A 261 3.27 -22.13 35.37
C LEU A 261 4.62 -22.71 35.85
N ARG A 262 5.70 -21.96 35.65
CA ARG A 262 7.03 -22.30 36.17
C ARG A 262 6.99 -22.23 37.70
N ARG A 263 7.20 -23.37 38.37
CA ARG A 263 7.41 -23.37 39.82
C ARG A 263 8.67 -22.56 40.14
N ARG A 264 8.53 -21.48 40.91
CA ARG A 264 9.68 -20.84 41.55
C ARG A 264 10.31 -21.86 42.50
N ARG A 265 11.62 -22.11 42.36
CA ARG A 265 12.38 -22.75 43.43
C ARG A 265 12.48 -21.74 44.56
N THR A 266 11.76 -22.01 45.65
CA THR A 266 12.01 -21.44 46.98
C THR A 266 13.32 -22.01 47.52
#